data_AF-A0A7V9FQK1-F1
#
_entry.id   AF-A0A7V9FQK1-F1
#
_cell.length_a   1.000
_cell.length_b   1.000
_cell.length_c   1.000
_cell.angle_alpha   90.00
_cell.angle_beta   90.00
_cell.angle_gamma   90.00
#
_symmetry.space_group_name_H-M   'P 1'
#
loop_
_entity.id
_entity.type
_entity.pdbx_description
1 polymer ?
#
loop_
_entity_poly.entity_id
_entity_poly.type
_entity_poly.pdbx_seq_one_letter_code
_entity_poly.pdbx_strand_id
1 'polypeptide(L)'
;MTFTEPEEPRWPASDAHEDHFEPPEPAPLPIPRARTVGGVLALTVGVLLLALPNLLGLGERVATPLGLLAGTAGIGWLVIGLRSDAAPEGSDDGAQL
;
A
#
# COMPACT_ATOMS: atom_id res chain seq x y z
N MET A 1 -26.23 -2.46 67.35
CA MET A 1 -25.18 -2.91 66.41
C MET A 1 -25.58 -2.32 65.07
N THR A 2 -25.04 -1.16 64.73
CA THR A 2 -25.45 -0.37 63.57
C THR A 2 -24.57 -0.76 62.39
N PHE A 3 -25.19 -1.25 61.32
CA PHE A 3 -24.52 -1.66 60.08
C PHE A 3 -24.13 -0.39 59.32
N THR A 4 -22.83 -0.14 59.15
CA THR A 4 -22.32 0.92 58.28
C THR A 4 -22.50 0.45 56.83
N GLU A 5 -23.37 1.11 56.07
CA GLU A 5 -23.50 0.86 54.63
C GLU A 5 -22.16 1.16 53.94
N PRO A 6 -21.66 0.27 53.05
CA PRO A 6 -20.45 0.55 52.30
C PRO A 6 -20.69 1.72 51.34
N GLU A 7 -19.82 2.71 51.36
CA GLU A 7 -19.87 3.86 50.44
C GLU A 7 -19.72 3.34 49.00
N GLU A 8 -20.80 3.41 48.20
CA GLU A 8 -20.72 3.09 46.78
C GLU A 8 -19.76 4.07 46.09
N PRO A 9 -18.83 3.59 45.26
CA PRO A 9 -17.90 4.46 44.57
C PRO A 9 -18.67 5.40 43.65
N ARG A 10 -18.69 6.69 44.01
CA ARG A 10 -19.31 7.75 43.22
C ARG A 10 -18.44 8.04 42.01
N TRP A 11 -18.63 7.26 40.94
CA TRP A 11 -18.11 7.64 39.64
C TRP A 11 -18.61 9.04 39.30
N PRO A 12 -17.74 9.96 38.85
CA PRO A 12 -18.23 11.23 38.32
C PRO A 12 -19.24 10.88 37.23
N ALA A 13 -20.42 11.49 37.29
CA ALA A 13 -21.36 11.41 36.19
C ALA A 13 -20.59 11.86 34.96
N SER A 14 -20.34 10.90 34.07
CA SER A 14 -19.71 11.16 32.80
C SER A 14 -20.69 12.06 32.07
N ASP A 15 -20.47 13.37 32.11
CA ASP A 15 -20.99 14.31 31.13
C ASP A 15 -20.35 13.95 29.79
N ALA A 16 -20.71 12.78 29.26
CA ALA A 16 -20.41 12.34 27.91
C ALA A 16 -21.37 13.07 26.99
N HIS A 17 -21.25 14.40 26.95
CA HIS A 17 -21.69 15.15 25.79
C HIS A 17 -20.83 14.70 24.62
N GLU A 18 -21.36 13.74 23.86
CA GLU A 18 -21.58 13.85 22.42
C GLU A 18 -20.41 14.32 21.52
N ASP A 19 -19.16 14.18 21.94
CA ASP A 19 -17.99 14.37 21.07
C ASP A 19 -17.81 13.14 20.17
N HIS A 20 -18.75 12.94 19.23
CA HIS A 20 -18.64 11.92 18.20
C HIS A 20 -17.51 12.32 17.24
N PHE A 21 -16.46 11.49 17.18
CA PHE A 21 -15.42 11.66 16.18
C PHE A 21 -16.03 11.46 14.78
N GLU A 22 -16.17 12.54 14.02
CA GLU A 22 -16.40 12.46 12.58
C GLU A 22 -15.04 12.26 11.89
N PRO A 23 -14.81 11.10 11.24
CA PRO A 23 -13.60 10.90 10.48
C PRO A 23 -13.47 12.01 9.43
N PRO A 24 -12.28 12.61 9.27
CA PRO A 24 -12.05 13.53 8.17
C PRO A 24 -12.29 12.79 6.85
N GLU A 25 -12.76 13.52 5.84
CA GLU A 25 -12.94 12.94 4.51
C GLU A 25 -11.62 12.33 4.02
N PRO A 26 -11.66 11.14 3.37
CA PRO A 26 -10.45 10.45 2.95
C PRO A 26 -9.68 11.30 1.94
N ALA A 27 -8.35 11.30 2.07
CA ALA A 27 -7.48 11.94 1.09
C ALA A 27 -7.73 11.38 -0.32
N PRO A 28 -7.63 12.21 -1.38
CA PRO A 28 -7.83 11.75 -2.74
C PRO A 28 -6.82 10.67 -3.13
N LEU A 29 -7.24 9.73 -3.98
CA LEU A 29 -6.39 8.63 -4.41
C LEU A 29 -5.13 9.12 -5.16
N PRO A 30 -3.97 8.49 -4.94
CA PRO A 30 -2.75 8.86 -5.63
C PRO A 30 -2.86 8.59 -7.14
N ILE A 31 -2.54 9.60 -7.94
CA ILE A 31 -2.50 9.50 -9.40
C ILE A 31 -1.20 8.76 -9.80
N PRO A 32 -1.25 7.76 -10.71
CA PRO A 32 -0.05 7.05 -11.16
C PRO A 32 0.97 8.01 -11.78
N ARG A 33 2.15 8.07 -11.16
CA ARG A 33 3.27 8.90 -11.64
C ARG A 33 3.86 8.34 -12.94
N ALA A 34 4.51 9.18 -13.73
CA ALA A 34 5.20 8.77 -14.97
C ALA A 34 6.19 7.60 -14.75
N ARG A 35 6.79 7.54 -13.55
CA ARG A 35 7.63 6.43 -13.10
C ARG A 35 6.89 5.08 -13.10
N THR A 36 5.66 5.05 -12.57
CA THR A 36 4.79 3.87 -12.54
C THR A 36 4.41 3.46 -13.95
N VAL A 37 4.09 4.43 -14.81
CA VAL A 37 3.80 4.17 -16.23
C VAL A 37 4.98 3.49 -16.92
N GLY A 38 6.21 3.98 -16.71
CA GLY A 38 7.41 3.36 -17.25
C GLY A 38 7.62 1.91 -16.77
N GLY A 39 7.41 1.66 -15.47
CA GLY A 39 7.53 0.32 -14.90
C GLY A 39 6.48 -0.67 -15.45
N VAL A 40 5.23 -0.22 -15.61
CA VAL A 40 4.16 -1.02 -16.23
C VAL A 40 4.49 -1.32 -17.69
N LEU A 41 4.92 -0.33 -18.48
CA LEU A 41 5.31 -0.53 -19.88
C LEU A 41 6.43 -1.56 -20.02
N ALA A 42 7.49 -1.44 -19.22
CA ALA A 42 8.60 -2.40 -19.22
C ALA A 42 8.13 -3.82 -18.90
N LEU A 43 7.25 -3.97 -17.90
CA LEU A 43 6.67 -5.24 -17.53
C LEU A 43 5.80 -5.82 -18.66
N THR A 44 4.93 -5.01 -19.26
CA THR A 44 4.08 -5.42 -20.39
C THR A 44 4.92 -5.89 -21.57
N VAL A 45 6.01 -5.18 -21.91
CA VAL A 45 6.94 -5.61 -22.97
C VAL A 45 7.60 -6.93 -22.61
N GLY A 46 8.05 -7.11 -21.37
CA GLY A 46 8.61 -8.37 -20.89
C GLY A 46 7.66 -9.55 -21.04
N VAL A 47 6.39 -9.36 -20.65
CA VAL A 47 5.34 -10.37 -20.81
C VAL A 47 5.07 -10.67 -22.28
N LEU A 48 5.00 -9.65 -23.14
CA LEU A 48 4.75 -9.83 -24.56
C LEU A 48 5.86 -10.63 -25.25
N LEU A 49 7.13 -10.35 -24.89
CA LEU A 49 8.29 -11.09 -25.37
C LEU A 49 8.23 -12.58 -24.99
N LEU A 50 7.75 -12.89 -23.79
CA LEU A 50 7.65 -14.28 -23.31
C LEU A 50 6.44 -15.02 -23.89
N ALA A 51 5.28 -14.35 -24.00
CA ALA A 51 4.04 -14.98 -24.41
C ALA A 51 3.92 -15.12 -25.94
N LEU A 52 4.39 -14.13 -26.69
CA LEU A 52 4.15 -14.00 -28.13
C LEU A 52 5.44 -13.61 -28.89
N PRO A 53 6.56 -14.35 -28.74
CA PRO A 53 7.84 -13.99 -29.38
C PRO A 53 7.74 -13.92 -30.91
N ASN A 54 6.94 -14.82 -31.51
CA ASN A 54 6.74 -14.90 -32.95
C ASN A 54 6.00 -13.68 -33.52
N LEU A 55 5.15 -13.01 -32.74
CA LEU A 55 4.43 -11.81 -33.18
C LEU A 55 5.39 -10.62 -33.37
N LEU A 56 6.54 -10.66 -32.69
CA LEU A 56 7.61 -9.68 -32.79
C LEU A 56 8.70 -10.10 -33.78
N GLY A 57 8.53 -11.25 -34.46
CA GLY A 57 9.55 -11.80 -35.37
C GLY A 57 10.83 -12.26 -34.67
N LEU A 58 10.78 -12.49 -33.35
CA LEU A 58 11.93 -12.89 -32.55
C LEU A 58 11.92 -14.40 -32.32
N GLY A 59 13.09 -15.02 -32.43
CA GLY A 59 13.28 -16.41 -32.02
C GLY A 59 13.30 -16.54 -30.49
N GLU A 60 12.80 -17.66 -29.96
CA GLU A 60 12.74 -17.93 -28.51
C GLU A 60 14.09 -17.77 -27.80
N ARG A 61 15.20 -18.15 -28.45
CA ARG A 61 16.55 -18.01 -27.90
C ARG A 61 16.91 -16.57 -27.51
N VAL A 62 16.30 -15.58 -28.17
CA VAL A 62 16.53 -14.15 -27.94
C VAL A 62 15.39 -13.54 -27.13
N ALA A 63 14.15 -13.90 -27.45
CA ALA A 63 12.97 -13.36 -26.79
C ALA A 63 12.89 -13.74 -25.31
N THR A 64 13.25 -14.98 -24.94
CA THR A 64 13.18 -15.46 -23.56
C THR A 64 14.08 -14.69 -22.60
N PRO A 65 15.41 -14.54 -22.83
CA PRO A 65 16.25 -13.77 -21.93
C PRO A 65 15.87 -12.29 -21.90
N LEU A 66 15.50 -11.69 -23.03
CA LEU A 66 15.05 -10.29 -23.07
C LEU A 66 13.74 -10.08 -22.30
N GLY A 67 12.78 -10.99 -22.45
CA GLY A 67 11.51 -10.94 -21.75
C GLY A 67 11.68 -11.06 -20.24
N LEU A 68 12.58 -11.95 -19.80
CA LEU A 68 12.90 -12.10 -18.38
C LEU A 68 13.60 -10.85 -17.82
N LEU A 69 14.58 -10.29 -18.54
CA LEU A 69 15.27 -9.06 -18.15
C LEU A 69 14.32 -7.87 -18.09
N ALA A 70 13.48 -7.68 -19.11
CA ALA A 70 12.50 -6.60 -19.15
C ALA A 70 11.43 -6.74 -18.06
N GLY A 71 10.91 -7.96 -17.85
CA GLY A 71 9.94 -8.25 -16.81
C GLY A 71 10.49 -8.01 -15.40
N THR A 72 11.68 -8.55 -15.11
CA THR A 72 12.33 -8.33 -13.80
C THR A 72 12.70 -6.87 -13.57
N ALA A 73 13.20 -6.17 -14.59
CA ALA A 73 13.46 -4.74 -14.52
C ALA A 73 12.17 -3.93 -14.27
N GLY A 74 11.08 -4.25 -14.97
CA GLY A 74 9.78 -3.61 -14.77
C GLY A 74 9.23 -3.81 -13.36
N ILE A 75 9.27 -5.05 -12.85
CA ILE A 75 8.88 -5.37 -11.47
C ILE A 75 9.74 -4.61 -10.46
N GLY A 76 11.07 -4.67 -10.61
CA GLY A 76 11.99 -3.96 -9.73
C GLY A 76 11.74 -2.45 -9.73
N TRP A 77 11.51 -1.86 -10.90
CA TRP A 77 11.20 -0.43 -11.02
C TRP A 77 9.92 -0.04 -10.29
N LEU A 78 8.87 -0.86 -10.41
CA LEU A 78 7.59 -0.66 -9.72
C LEU A 78 7.75 -0.78 -8.21
N VAL A 79 8.48 -1.78 -7.71
CA VAL A 79 8.73 -2.00 -6.28
C VAL A 79 9.50 -0.83 -5.67
N ILE A 80 10.55 -0.33 -6.33
CA ILE A 80 11.30 0.83 -5.84
C ILE A 80 10.41 2.10 -5.89
N GLY A 81 9.51 2.19 -6.86
CA GLY A 81 8.50 3.24 -6.93
C GLY A 81 7.57 3.26 -5.71
N LEU A 82 7.05 2.08 -5.33
CA LEU A 82 6.14 1.92 -4.20
C LEU A 82 6.76 2.34 -2.86
N ARG A 83 8.07 2.08 -2.68
CA ARG A 83 8.80 2.50 -1.47
C ARG A 83 8.97 4.02 -1.37
N SER A 84 8.89 4.75 -2.48
CA SER A 84 9.12 6.20 -2.50
C SER A 84 7.90 7.00 -2.01
N ASP A 85 6.72 6.39 -1.94
CA ASP A 85 5.47 7.01 -1.47
C ASP A 85 5.17 6.72 0.02
N ALA A 86 6.14 6.17 0.77
CA ALA A 86 6.05 6.16 2.22
C ALA A 86 6.02 7.61 2.71
N ALA A 87 4.83 8.07 3.11
CA ALA A 87 4.58 9.42 3.54
C ALA A 87 5.52 9.84 4.68
N PRO A 88 6.01 11.09 4.71
CA PRO A 88 6.43 11.69 5.97
C PRO A 88 5.16 12.01 6.74
N GLU A 89 4.89 11.26 7.80
CA GLU A 89 4.19 11.64 9.04
C GLU A 89 3.58 10.37 9.65
N GLY A 90 4.03 10.04 10.86
CA GLY A 90 3.47 8.98 11.68
C GLY A 90 4.17 7.63 11.49
N SER A 91 5.09 7.33 12.41
CA SER A 91 5.39 5.98 12.86
C SER A 91 4.07 5.32 13.31
N ASP A 92 3.35 4.71 12.38
CA ASP A 92 2.33 3.70 12.68
C ASP A 92 2.96 2.33 12.42
N ASP A 93 3.90 2.03 13.30
CA ASP A 93 4.48 0.71 13.45
C ASP A 93 3.33 -0.14 13.97
N GLY A 94 2.68 -0.91 13.10
CA GLY A 94 1.49 -1.73 13.41
C GLY A 94 1.69 -2.83 14.47
N ALA A 95 2.65 -2.68 15.36
CA ALA A 95 2.89 -3.47 16.54
C ALA A 95 3.09 -2.55 17.75
N GLN A 96 2.07 -2.40 18.59
CA GLN A 96 2.27 -2.04 20.00
C GLN A 96 2.47 -3.34 20.78
N LEU A 97 3.63 -3.48 21.41
CA LEU A 97 3.94 -4.50 22.44
C LEU A 97 4.04 -3.83 23.81
#